data_AF-A0A4X2KNH8-F1
#
_entry.id   AF-A0A4X2KNH8-F1
#
_cell.length_a   1.000
_cell.length_b   1.000
_cell.length_c   1.000
_cell.angle_alpha   90.00
_cell.angle_beta   90.00
_cell.angle_gamma   90.00
#
_symmetry.space_group_name_H-M   'P 1'
#
loop_
_entity.id
_entity.type
_entity.pdbx_description
1 polymer ?
#
loop_
_entity_poly.entity_id
_entity_poly.type
_entity_poly.pdbx_seq_one_letter_code
_entity_poly.pdbx_strand_id
1 'polypeptide(L)'
;MEDNYVDSLDPEKLIQCPYDKNHQIRACRFPYHLIKCRKNHPDVANKLATCPFNARHQVPRAEIGRHISSCVDKSCIEQDVVSQSRNYRCEGLTVNTWQSPPCDEDWDKDVWEQSSTTFVWGTANCTGNNSPANNLVVEHKNNLASGMRVPKSLPYVLPWKSNENAQ
;
A
#
# COMPACT_ATOMS: atom_id res chain seq x y z
N MET A 1 -2.34 -44.28 -22.50
CA MET A 1 -3.06 -43.69 -21.35
C MET A 1 -2.28 -42.44 -21.01
N GLU A 2 -2.77 -41.29 -21.48
CA GLU A 2 -2.12 -40.00 -21.20
C GLU A 2 -2.44 -39.63 -19.76
N ASP A 3 -1.47 -39.82 -18.88
CA ASP A 3 -1.50 -39.31 -17.53
C ASP A 3 -1.56 -37.78 -17.63
N ASN A 4 -2.77 -37.24 -17.49
CA ASN A 4 -3.02 -35.81 -17.32
C ASN A 4 -2.33 -35.39 -16.02
N TYR A 5 -1.06 -35.01 -16.13
CA TYR A 5 -0.29 -34.41 -15.06
C TYR A 5 -0.92 -33.04 -14.76
N VAL A 6 -1.90 -33.04 -13.85
CA VAL A 6 -2.51 -31.81 -13.34
C VAL A 6 -1.47 -31.13 -12.47
N ASP A 7 -0.70 -30.24 -13.08
CA ASP A 7 0.20 -29.37 -12.35
C ASP A 7 -0.62 -28.56 -11.34
N SER A 8 -0.43 -28.89 -10.06
CA SER A 8 -1.20 -28.28 -8.98
C SER A 8 -0.79 -26.83 -8.73
N LEU A 9 0.30 -26.37 -9.37
CA LEU A 9 0.85 -25.03 -9.25
C LEU A 9 0.59 -24.15 -10.47
N ASP A 10 -0.22 -24.60 -11.44
CA ASP A 10 -0.55 -23.80 -12.61
C ASP A 10 -1.19 -22.44 -12.20
N PRO A 11 -0.55 -21.30 -12.51
CA PRO A 11 -1.08 -19.98 -12.16
C PRO A 11 -2.35 -19.62 -12.93
N GLU A 12 -2.61 -20.23 -14.09
CA GLU A 12 -3.79 -19.98 -14.92
C GLU A 12 -5.01 -20.81 -14.51
N LYS A 13 -4.79 -21.86 -13.73
CA LYS A 13 -5.85 -22.74 -13.21
C LYS A 13 -6.97 -21.94 -12.56
N LEU A 14 -8.20 -22.19 -13.00
CA LEU A 14 -9.39 -21.57 -12.44
C LEU A 14 -9.80 -22.27 -11.14
N ILE A 15 -10.03 -21.48 -10.11
CA ILE A 15 -10.43 -21.89 -8.77
C ILE A 15 -11.75 -21.22 -8.43
N GLN A 16 -12.67 -21.99 -7.86
CA GLN A 16 -13.97 -21.50 -7.44
C GLN A 16 -13.88 -20.66 -6.16
N CYS A 17 -14.61 -19.56 -6.10
CA CYS A 17 -14.65 -18.71 -4.91
C CYS A 17 -15.48 -19.35 -3.78
N PRO A 18 -15.02 -19.29 -2.51
CA PRO A 18 -15.77 -19.78 -1.35
C PRO A 18 -16.99 -18.92 -0.99
N TYR A 19 -17.00 -17.65 -1.42
CA TYR A 19 -18.10 -16.71 -1.12
C TYR A 19 -19.24 -16.81 -2.14
N ASP A 20 -18.92 -17.12 -3.40
CA ASP A 20 -19.88 -17.24 -4.49
C ASP A 20 -19.46 -18.36 -5.44
N LYS A 21 -20.38 -19.30 -5.68
CA LYS A 21 -20.14 -20.46 -6.53
C LYS A 21 -20.00 -20.09 -8.01
N ASN A 22 -20.51 -18.93 -8.43
CA ASN A 22 -20.49 -18.48 -9.81
C ASN A 22 -19.13 -17.87 -10.21
N HIS A 23 -18.29 -17.53 -9.23
CA HIS A 23 -16.97 -16.97 -9.50
C HIS A 23 -15.93 -18.07 -9.72
N GLN A 24 -15.35 -18.09 -10.92
CA GLN A 24 -14.16 -18.85 -11.25
C GLN A 24 -12.98 -17.89 -11.51
N ILE A 25 -11.93 -18.00 -10.71
CA ILE A 25 -10.84 -17.03 -10.67
C ILE A 25 -9.52 -17.77 -10.86
N ARG A 26 -8.63 -17.22 -11.68
CA ARG A 26 -7.27 -17.75 -11.85
C ARG A 26 -6.52 -17.80 -10.52
N ALA A 27 -5.76 -18.86 -10.30
CA ALA A 27 -5.01 -19.09 -9.07
C ALA A 27 -4.15 -17.88 -8.68
N CYS A 28 -3.47 -17.26 -9.64
CA CYS A 28 -2.63 -16.08 -9.43
C CYS A 28 -3.39 -14.82 -8.94
N ARG A 29 -4.69 -14.70 -9.26
CA ARG A 29 -5.53 -13.56 -8.86
C ARG A 29 -6.42 -13.84 -7.65
N PHE A 30 -6.43 -15.09 -7.19
CA PHE A 30 -7.32 -15.55 -6.12
C PHE A 30 -7.17 -14.75 -4.81
N PRO A 31 -5.96 -14.46 -4.29
CA PRO A 31 -5.82 -13.67 -3.05
C PRO A 31 -6.42 -12.28 -3.16
N TYR A 32 -6.18 -11.59 -4.29
CA TYR A 32 -6.75 -10.26 -4.54
C TYR A 32 -8.27 -10.29 -4.67
N HIS A 33 -8.81 -11.34 -5.29
CA HIS A 33 -10.24 -11.55 -5.41
C HIS A 33 -10.89 -11.74 -4.03
N LEU A 34 -10.31 -12.57 -3.15
CA LEU A 34 -10.84 -12.84 -1.81
C LEU A 34 -11.06 -11.56 -1.00
N ILE A 35 -10.11 -10.61 -1.05
CA ILE A 35 -10.22 -9.33 -0.32
C ILE A 35 -11.44 -8.52 -0.78
N LYS A 36 -11.69 -8.47 -2.09
CA LYS A 36 -12.81 -7.71 -2.67
C LYS A 36 -14.14 -8.45 -2.46
N CYS A 37 -14.18 -9.74 -2.77
CA CYS A 37 -15.38 -10.55 -2.70
C CYS A 37 -15.89 -10.66 -1.25
N ARG A 38 -15.00 -10.77 -0.27
CA ARG A 38 -15.34 -10.75 1.16
C ARG A 38 -16.14 -9.51 1.57
N LYS A 39 -15.85 -8.33 0.99
CA LYS A 39 -16.58 -7.10 1.31
C LYS A 39 -18.01 -7.11 0.76
N ASN A 40 -18.24 -7.82 -0.34
CA ASN A 40 -19.54 -7.90 -1.00
C ASN A 40 -20.45 -8.98 -0.39
N HIS A 41 -19.89 -9.97 0.31
CA HIS A 41 -20.61 -11.09 0.92
C HIS A 41 -20.34 -11.21 2.43
N PRO A 42 -20.78 -10.24 3.24
CA PRO A 42 -20.47 -10.19 4.67
C PRO A 42 -21.07 -11.37 5.45
N ASP A 43 -22.21 -11.91 5.02
CA ASP A 43 -22.93 -13.03 5.64
C ASP A 43 -22.13 -14.35 5.55
N VAL A 44 -21.52 -14.62 4.40
CA VAL A 44 -20.63 -15.77 4.21
C VAL A 44 -19.27 -15.51 4.84
N ALA A 45 -18.77 -14.27 4.73
CA ALA A 45 -17.51 -13.87 5.34
C ALA A 45 -17.47 -14.08 6.85
N ASN A 46 -18.57 -13.85 7.57
CA ASN A 46 -18.65 -14.07 9.01
C ASN A 46 -18.57 -15.55 9.41
N LYS A 47 -18.89 -16.47 8.49
CA LYS A 47 -18.87 -17.93 8.70
C LYS A 47 -17.52 -18.55 8.35
N LEU A 48 -16.72 -17.87 7.53
CA LEU A 48 -15.42 -18.32 7.06
C LEU A 48 -14.29 -17.59 7.78
N ALA A 49 -13.22 -18.30 8.10
CA ALA A 49 -11.97 -17.76 8.61
C ALA A 49 -10.86 -18.04 7.60
N THR A 50 -9.92 -17.09 7.50
CA THR A 50 -8.74 -17.22 6.65
C THR A 50 -7.63 -17.92 7.42
N CYS A 51 -6.96 -18.89 6.79
CA CYS A 51 -5.81 -19.56 7.40
C CYS A 51 -4.64 -18.59 7.64
N PRO A 52 -3.96 -18.66 8.79
CA PRO A 52 -2.77 -17.85 9.06
C PRO A 52 -1.59 -18.13 8.12
N PHE A 53 -1.48 -19.36 7.60
CA PHE A 53 -0.35 -19.81 6.79
C PHE A 53 -0.55 -19.57 5.29
N ASN A 54 -1.80 -19.57 4.82
CA ASN A 54 -2.12 -19.36 3.41
C ASN A 54 -3.45 -18.61 3.25
N ALA A 55 -3.37 -17.39 2.72
CA ALA A 55 -4.53 -16.53 2.51
C ALA A 55 -5.56 -17.09 1.51
N ARG A 56 -5.19 -18.10 0.70
CA ARG A 56 -6.11 -18.80 -0.22
C ARG A 56 -7.05 -19.75 0.53
N HIS A 57 -6.67 -20.23 1.71
CA HIS A 57 -7.50 -21.14 2.49
C HIS A 57 -8.58 -20.35 3.24
N GLN A 58 -9.82 -20.52 2.80
CA GLN A 58 -11.02 -20.07 3.52
C GLN A 58 -11.73 -21.29 4.10
N VAL A 59 -11.79 -21.36 5.42
CA VAL A 59 -12.27 -22.53 6.16
C VAL A 59 -13.42 -22.10 7.07
N PRO A 60 -14.47 -22.91 7.29
CA PRO A 60 -15.48 -22.60 8.28
C PRO A 60 -14.87 -22.26 9.64
N ARG A 61 -15.37 -21.20 10.29
CA ARG A 61 -14.79 -20.68 11.52
C ARG A 61 -14.78 -21.70 12.66
N ALA A 62 -15.73 -22.63 12.67
CA ALA A 62 -15.77 -23.74 13.63
C ALA A 62 -14.64 -24.78 13.42
N GLU A 63 -14.11 -24.90 12.19
CA GLU A 63 -13.14 -25.93 11.82
C GLU A 63 -11.72 -25.41 11.69
N ILE A 64 -11.52 -24.09 11.82
CA ILE A 64 -10.22 -23.45 11.61
C ILE A 64 -9.14 -24.02 12.54
N GLY A 65 -9.47 -24.38 13.78
CA GLY A 65 -8.52 -24.98 14.71
C GLY A 65 -7.97 -26.32 14.20
N ARG A 66 -8.87 -27.19 13.73
CA ARG A 66 -8.48 -28.48 13.11
C ARG A 66 -7.67 -28.26 11.85
N HIS A 67 -8.06 -27.31 11.00
CA HIS A 67 -7.31 -26.96 9.80
C HIS A 67 -5.89 -26.48 10.13
N ILE A 68 -5.72 -25.60 11.11
CA ILE A 68 -4.40 -25.10 11.52
C ILE A 68 -3.48 -26.27 11.91
N SER A 69 -3.98 -27.28 12.62
CA SER A 69 -3.19 -28.45 13.03
C SER A 69 -2.75 -29.34 11.86
N SER A 70 -3.53 -29.42 10.78
CA SER A 70 -3.28 -30.30 9.63
C SER A 70 -3.00 -29.57 8.32
N CYS A 71 -2.76 -28.26 8.35
CA CYS A 71 -2.54 -27.46 7.15
C CYS A 71 -1.23 -27.86 6.46
N VAL A 72 -1.28 -28.13 5.16
CA VAL A 72 -0.10 -28.51 4.37
C VAL A 72 0.95 -27.40 4.38
N ASP A 73 0.51 -26.14 4.26
CA ASP A 73 1.41 -24.98 4.22
C ASP A 73 2.06 -24.66 5.58
N LYS A 74 1.57 -25.24 6.68
CA LYS A 74 2.17 -25.08 8.01
C LYS A 74 3.59 -25.65 8.06
N SER A 75 3.81 -26.83 7.48
CA SER A 75 5.10 -27.52 7.54
C SER A 75 6.20 -26.75 6.82
N CYS A 76 5.87 -26.10 5.69
CA CYS A 76 6.83 -25.30 4.93
C CYS A 76 7.36 -24.14 5.77
N ILE A 77 6.48 -23.41 6.45
CA ILE A 77 6.84 -22.23 7.26
C ILE A 77 7.58 -22.64 8.53
N GLU A 78 7.15 -23.70 9.21
CA GLU A 78 7.83 -24.18 10.42
C GLU A 78 9.26 -24.64 10.14
N GLN A 79 9.50 -25.27 8.98
CA GLN A 79 10.83 -25.72 8.59
C GLN A 79 11.78 -24.55 8.32
N ASP A 80 11.27 -23.46 7.72
CA ASP A 80 12.05 -22.23 7.50
C ASP A 80 12.39 -21.55 8.83
N VAL A 81 11.44 -21.43 9.76
CA VAL A 81 11.67 -20.84 11.09
C VAL A 81 12.68 -21.66 11.89
N VAL A 82 12.59 -23.00 11.87
CA VAL A 82 13.55 -23.87 12.56
C VAL A 82 14.95 -23.72 11.95
N SER A 83 15.06 -23.72 10.62
CA SER A 83 16.34 -23.54 9.92
C SER A 83 16.97 -22.18 10.24
N GLN A 84 16.16 -21.13 10.26
CA GLN A 84 16.57 -19.78 10.63
C GLN A 84 16.99 -19.70 12.11
N SER A 85 16.26 -20.35 13.03
CA SER A 85 16.64 -20.42 14.45
C SER A 85 17.94 -21.20 14.69
N ARG A 86 18.24 -22.21 13.86
CA ARG A 86 19.52 -22.94 13.89
C ARG A 86 20.68 -22.06 13.41
N ASN A 87 20.48 -21.27 12.36
CA ASN A 87 21.46 -20.27 11.91
C ASN A 87 21.76 -19.26 13.04
N TYR A 88 20.74 -18.73 13.71
CA TYR A 88 20.93 -17.78 14.81
C TYR A 88 21.56 -18.37 16.09
N ARG A 89 21.45 -19.69 16.31
CA ARG A 89 22.10 -20.35 17.45
C ARG A 89 23.53 -20.77 17.18
N CYS A 90 23.96 -20.83 15.92
CA CYS A 90 25.31 -21.21 15.53
C CYS A 90 26.21 -20.01 15.21
N GLU A 91 25.61 -18.88 14.83
CA GLU A 91 26.31 -17.62 14.60
C GLU A 91 26.01 -16.68 15.78
N GLY A 92 26.88 -16.73 16.80
CA GLY A 92 26.70 -15.93 18.01
C GLY A 92 26.59 -14.46 17.68
N LEU A 93 25.44 -13.85 17.99
CA LEU A 93 25.19 -12.40 18.13
C LEU A 93 26.27 -11.50 17.50
N THR A 94 26.47 -11.58 16.19
CA THR A 94 27.09 -10.46 15.48
C THR A 94 25.99 -9.42 15.40
N VAL A 95 25.89 -8.61 16.45
CA VAL A 95 25.10 -7.38 16.42
C VAL A 95 25.48 -6.69 15.12
N ASN A 96 24.50 -6.52 14.25
CA ASN A 96 24.65 -5.78 13.01
C ASN A 96 25.37 -4.47 13.31
N THR A 97 26.64 -4.36 12.93
CA THR A 97 27.49 -3.17 13.16
C THR A 97 27.08 -2.01 12.24
N TRP A 98 25.94 -2.13 11.58
CA TRP A 98 25.45 -1.11 10.67
C TRP A 98 24.95 0.09 11.48
N GLN A 99 25.70 1.18 11.43
CA GLN A 99 25.24 2.48 11.86
C GLN A 99 24.77 3.26 10.64
N SER A 100 23.59 3.88 10.76
CA SER A 100 23.16 4.88 9.79
C SER A 100 24.22 5.97 9.72
N PRO A 101 24.63 6.41 8.52
CA PRO A 101 25.42 7.62 8.37
C PRO A 101 24.73 8.78 9.11
N PRO A 102 25.50 9.73 9.67
CA PRO A 102 24.94 10.96 10.23
C PRO A 102 24.03 11.62 9.19
N CYS A 103 22.79 11.92 9.56
CA CYS A 103 21.87 12.67 8.72
C CYS A 103 22.25 14.15 8.84
N ASP A 104 23.17 14.62 8.00
CA ASP A 104 23.57 16.04 7.94
C ASP A 104 22.52 16.92 7.21
N GLU A 105 21.51 16.29 6.59
CA GLU A 105 20.38 16.96 5.95
C GLU A 105 19.29 17.28 6.98
N ASP A 106 19.36 18.48 7.54
CA ASP A 106 18.31 19.08 8.38
C ASP A 106 17.27 19.76 7.49
N TRP A 107 16.12 19.12 7.31
CA TRP A 107 15.01 19.65 6.50
C TRP A 107 14.32 20.87 7.16
N ASP A 108 14.64 21.18 8.43
CA ASP A 108 14.13 22.36 9.15
C ASP A 108 15.03 23.60 8.96
N LYS A 109 16.20 23.47 8.33
CA LYS A 109 17.11 24.62 8.09
C LYS A 109 16.55 25.65 7.12
N ASP A 110 15.69 25.26 6.18
CA ASP A 110 15.09 26.17 5.20
C ASP A 110 14.03 27.11 5.81
N VAL A 111 13.64 26.89 7.07
CA VAL A 111 12.60 27.69 7.74
C VAL A 111 13.15 29.02 8.29
N TRP A 112 14.45 29.12 8.59
CA TRP A 112 15.03 30.33 9.20
C TRP A 112 15.65 31.33 8.22
N GLU A 113 15.97 30.94 6.98
CA GLU A 113 16.52 31.86 5.98
C GLU A 113 15.45 32.55 5.10
N GLN A 114 14.17 32.12 5.21
CA GLN A 114 13.07 32.70 4.41
C GLN A 114 12.13 33.61 5.22
N SER A 115 12.60 34.20 6.33
CA SER A 115 11.80 35.12 7.14
C SER A 115 11.53 36.49 6.47
N SER A 116 11.75 36.64 5.16
CA SER A 116 11.53 37.92 4.45
C SER A 116 10.69 37.83 3.18
N THR A 117 10.10 36.69 2.82
CA THR A 117 9.01 36.71 1.83
C THR A 117 7.97 35.65 2.16
N THR A 118 6.92 36.08 2.85
CA THR A 118 5.70 35.29 3.04
C THR A 118 5.20 34.79 1.69
N PHE A 119 5.34 33.50 1.44
CA PHE A 119 4.78 32.85 0.26
C PHE A 119 3.25 32.76 0.44
N VAL A 120 2.53 33.68 -0.20
CA VAL A 120 1.06 33.68 -0.22
C VAL A 120 0.58 32.95 -1.48
N TRP A 121 -0.08 31.82 -1.30
CA TRP A 121 -0.66 31.07 -2.40
C TRP A 121 -1.87 31.83 -2.99
N GLY A 122 -1.75 32.32 -4.22
CA GLY A 122 -2.90 32.79 -5.02
C GLY A 122 -3.00 34.28 -5.35
N THR A 123 -2.01 35.11 -5.04
CA THR A 123 -1.98 36.51 -5.50
C THR A 123 -1.06 36.67 -6.71
N ALA A 124 -1.64 36.99 -7.87
CA ALA A 124 -0.88 37.44 -9.03
C ALA A 124 -0.55 38.92 -8.84
N ASN A 125 0.71 39.23 -8.52
CA ASN A 125 1.18 40.60 -8.49
C ASN A 125 1.44 41.04 -9.94
N CYS A 126 0.50 41.78 -10.51
CA CYS A 126 0.75 42.58 -11.70
C CYS A 126 1.38 43.91 -11.25
N THR A 127 2.71 44.00 -11.30
CA THR A 127 3.40 45.28 -11.16
C THR A 127 3.96 45.69 -12.51
N GLY A 128 3.43 46.80 -13.03
CA GLY A 128 3.88 47.43 -14.26
C GLY A 128 5.25 48.08 -14.12
N ASN A 129 6.02 47.94 -15.20
CA ASN A 129 7.07 48.80 -15.77
C ASN A 129 7.96 49.63 -14.82
N ASN A 130 9.26 49.32 -14.76
CA ASN A 130 10.34 49.98 -15.53
C ASN A 130 11.70 49.32 -15.20
N SER A 131 12.49 49.02 -16.24
CA SER A 131 13.80 48.33 -16.29
C SER A 131 14.95 49.00 -15.47
N PRO A 132 16.23 48.54 -15.49
CA PRO A 132 16.85 47.32 -16.06
C PRO A 132 17.83 46.59 -15.09
N ALA A 133 18.38 45.46 -15.59
CA ALA A 133 19.65 44.82 -15.23
C ALA A 133 19.54 43.44 -14.52
N ASN A 134 19.87 42.42 -15.33
CA ASN A 134 20.63 41.23 -14.99
C ASN A 134 20.11 40.35 -13.84
N ASN A 135 19.50 39.21 -14.17
CA ASN A 135 20.21 37.91 -14.20
C ASN A 135 19.22 36.74 -14.27
N LEU A 136 19.57 35.77 -15.13
CA LEU A 136 19.09 34.38 -15.18
C LEU A 136 17.58 34.13 -15.03
N VAL A 137 16.91 34.05 -16.18
CA VAL A 137 15.62 33.36 -16.31
C VAL A 137 15.87 31.87 -16.07
N VAL A 138 15.61 31.38 -14.85
CA VAL A 138 15.32 29.95 -14.65
C VAL A 138 13.93 29.71 -15.20
N GLU A 139 13.89 29.25 -16.46
CA GLU A 139 12.66 28.85 -17.12
C GLU A 139 12.13 27.58 -16.42
N HIS A 140 11.19 27.75 -15.49
CA HIS A 140 10.44 26.64 -14.92
C HIS A 140 9.47 26.10 -15.99
N LYS A 141 9.93 25.09 -16.73
CA LYS A 141 9.11 24.35 -17.71
C LYS A 141 8.13 23.43 -16.99
N ASN A 142 6.98 23.95 -16.59
CA ASN A 142 5.83 23.14 -16.20
C ASN A 142 5.06 22.72 -17.47
N ASN A 143 5.03 21.42 -17.77
CA ASN A 143 4.36 20.83 -18.94
C ASN A 143 2.81 20.82 -18.84
N LEU A 144 2.21 21.78 -18.14
CA LEU A 144 0.76 21.90 -18.01
C LEU A 144 0.20 22.74 -19.16
N ALA A 145 -0.85 22.24 -19.81
CA ALA A 145 -1.52 22.94 -20.89
C ALA A 145 -2.01 24.31 -20.40
N SER A 146 -1.76 25.35 -21.20
CA SER A 146 -2.20 26.71 -20.91
C SER A 146 -3.73 26.74 -20.76
N GLY A 147 -4.23 27.13 -19.59
CA GLY A 147 -5.67 27.19 -19.29
C GLY A 147 -6.19 26.18 -18.27
N MET A 148 -5.37 25.26 -17.75
CA MET A 148 -5.77 24.38 -16.65
C MET A 148 -5.85 25.18 -15.33
N ARG A 149 -7.07 25.56 -14.92
CA ARG A 149 -7.34 26.14 -13.59
C ARG A 149 -7.86 25.07 -12.65
N VAL A 150 -7.37 25.08 -11.41
CA VAL A 150 -7.97 24.32 -10.32
C VAL A 150 -9.42 24.77 -10.13
N PRO A 151 -10.38 23.85 -9.88
CA PRO A 151 -11.75 24.22 -9.53
C PRO A 151 -11.77 25.16 -8.32
N LYS A 152 -12.55 26.25 -8.41
CA LYS A 152 -12.68 27.25 -7.34
C LYS A 152 -13.33 26.68 -6.06
N SER A 153 -13.96 25.53 -6.15
CA SER A 153 -14.52 24.80 -5.03
C SER A 153 -14.29 23.31 -5.20
N LEU A 154 -14.02 22.62 -4.10
CA LEU A 154 -13.95 21.16 -4.08
C LEU A 154 -15.38 20.59 -4.13
N PRO A 155 -15.62 19.49 -4.86
CA PRO A 155 -16.94 18.88 -4.98
C PRO A 155 -17.47 18.25 -3.67
N TYR A 156 -16.65 18.20 -2.63
CA TYR A 156 -17.00 17.67 -1.31
C TYR A 156 -16.33 18.47 -0.20
N VAL A 157 -17.02 18.62 0.94
CA VAL A 157 -16.54 19.34 2.12
C VAL A 157 -15.53 18.47 2.87
N LEU A 158 -14.30 18.95 3.00
CA LEU A 158 -13.28 18.23 3.76
C LEU A 158 -13.65 18.23 5.26
N PRO A 159 -13.54 17.09 5.97
CA PRO A 159 -13.98 16.94 7.36
C PRO A 159 -13.36 17.92 8.37
N TRP A 160 -12.21 18.50 8.05
CA TRP A 160 -11.48 19.45 8.90
C TRP A 160 -11.83 20.92 8.62
N LYS A 161 -12.70 21.19 7.64
CA LYS A 161 -13.14 22.53 7.24
C LYS A 161 -14.61 22.74 7.61
N SER A 162 -14.95 22.50 8.87
CA SER A 162 -16.22 22.88 9.46
C SER A 162 -16.10 24.32 9.95
N ASN A 163 -16.87 25.24 9.37
CA ASN A 163 -16.86 26.66 9.75
C ASN A 163 -17.45 26.83 11.17
N GLU A 164 -16.61 27.11 12.16
CA GLU A 164 -17.03 27.82 13.37
C GLU A 164 -17.01 29.32 13.08
N ASN A 165 -18.15 29.89 12.65
CA ASN A 165 -18.50 31.29 12.91
C ASN A 165 -19.91 31.58 12.40
N ALA A 166 -20.87 31.57 13.32
CA ALA A 166 -22.13 32.29 13.20
C ALA A 166 -22.61 32.60 14.62
N GLN A 167 -22.21 33.77 15.13
CA GLN A 167 -22.98 34.51 16.13
C GLN A 167 -22.78 36.00 15.92
#